data_AF-A0A2D6RZV3-F1
#
_entry.id   AF-A0A2D6RZV3-F1
#
_cell.length_a   1.000
_cell.length_b   1.000
_cell.length_c   1.000
_cell.angle_alpha   90.00
_cell.angle_beta   90.00
_cell.angle_gamma   90.00
#
_symmetry.space_group_name_H-M   'P 1'
#
loop_
_entity.id
_entity.type
_entity.pdbx_description
1 polymer ?
#
loop_
_entity_poly.entity_id
_entity_poly.type
_entity_poly.pdbx_seq_one_letter_code
_entity_poly.pdbx_strand_id
1 'polypeptide(L)' 'MVRIPTGSFEIGGHFDGGKACERPVYAVELNTFYMDKNEVTVGWFRRFVEESRYADNL' A
#
# COMPACT_ATOMS: atom_id res chain seq x y z
N MET A 1 12.16 -0.54 1.36
CA MET A 1 11.21 -1.24 2.26
C MET A 1 11.44 -0.93 3.74
N VAL A 2 10.35 -1.00 4.52
CA VAL A 2 10.25 -0.88 5.99
C VAL A 2 9.48 -2.11 6.50
N ARG A 3 9.91 -2.69 7.63
CA ARG A 3 9.26 -3.85 8.25
C ARG A 3 8.07 -3.41 9.10
N ILE A 4 6.88 -3.94 8.81
CA ILE A 4 5.68 -3.80 9.64
C ILE A 4 5.51 -5.08 10.45
N PRO A 5 5.48 -5.03 11.79
CA PRO A 5 5.40 -6.22 12.63
C PRO A 5 4.01 -6.86 12.58
N THR A 6 3.93 -8.14 12.93
CA THR A 6 2.67 -8.83 13.22
C THR A 6 1.94 -8.13 14.36
N GLY A 7 0.61 -8.02 14.26
CA GLY A 7 -0.22 -7.52 15.36
C GLY A 7 -1.64 -7.18 14.93
N SER A 8 -2.40 -6.69 15.92
CA SER A 8 -3.75 -6.16 15.76
C SER A 8 -3.68 -4.66 15.49
N PHE A 9 -4.37 -4.19 14.46
CA PHE A 9 -4.40 -2.78 14.06
C PHE A 9 -5.83 -2.31 13.82
N GLU A 10 -6.12 -1.06 14.17
CA GLU A 10 -7.37 -0.42 13.79
C GLU A 10 -7.26 0.20 12.39
N ILE A 11 -8.21 -0.12 11.51
CA ILE A 11 -8.32 0.45 10.17
C ILE A 11 -9.70 1.09 10.00
N GLY A 12 -9.71 2.29 9.42
CA GLY A 12 -10.89 3.10 9.16
C GLY A 12 -10.66 4.57 9.55
N GLY A 13 -11.63 5.42 9.29
CA GLY A 13 -11.55 6.85 9.60
C GLY A 13 -11.83 7.15 11.08
N HIS A 14 -10.79 7.50 11.84
CA HIS A 14 -10.89 7.97 13.24
C HIS A 14 -11.35 9.42 13.40
N PHE A 15 -11.34 10.20 12.32
CA PHE A 15 -11.63 11.64 12.35
C PHE A 15 -12.89 11.98 11.55
N ASP A 16 -13.39 13.19 11.77
CA ASP A 16 -14.47 13.76 10.97
C ASP A 16 -13.96 14.32 9.64
N GLY A 17 -14.75 14.15 8.57
CA GLY A 17 -14.44 14.66 7.22
C GLY A 17 -14.07 13.62 6.16
N GLY A 18 -13.94 12.34 6.53
CA GLY A 18 -13.72 11.24 5.58
C GLY A 18 -14.97 10.83 4.80
N LYS A 19 -14.82 10.09 3.71
CA LYS A 19 -15.95 9.53 2.96
C LYS A 19 -16.68 8.49 3.82
N ALA A 20 -17.99 8.31 3.58
CA ALA A 20 -18.78 7.31 4.30
C ALA A 20 -18.20 5.88 4.20
N CYS A 21 -17.52 5.55 3.10
CA CYS A 21 -16.89 4.24 2.88
C CYS A 21 -15.59 4.03 3.68
N GLU A 22 -15.07 5.04 4.37
CA GLU A 22 -13.88 4.92 5.22
C GLU A 22 -14.24 4.45 6.65
N ARG A 23 -15.53 4.34 6.98
CA ARG A 23 -16.05 3.95 8.29
C ARG A 23 -16.78 2.59 8.20
N PRO A 24 -16.94 1.86 9.33
CA PRO A 24 -16.44 2.15 10.67
C PRO A 24 -14.95 1.83 10.84
N VAL A 25 -14.39 2.18 11.99
CA VAL A 25 -13.10 1.63 12.44
C VAL A 25 -13.31 0.17 12.86
N TYR A 26 -12.45 -0.73 12.42
CA TYR A 26 -12.44 -2.14 12.83
C TYR A 26 -11.01 -2.67 13.02
N ALA A 27 -10.87 -3.70 13.86
CA ALA A 27 -9.58 -4.35 14.12
C ALA A 27 -9.25 -5.40 13.05
N VAL A 28 -8.01 -5.45 12.61
CA VAL A 28 -7.46 -6.48 11.72
C VAL A 28 -6.20 -7.10 12.30
N GLU A 29 -6.04 -8.41 12.09
CA GLU A 29 -4.80 -9.13 12.41
C GLU A 29 -3.93 -9.22 11.16
N LEU A 30 -2.71 -8.67 11.24
CA LEU A 30 -1.75 -8.72 10.15
C LEU A 30 -0.54 -9.57 10.53
N ASN A 31 -0.06 -10.36 9.57
CA ASN A 31 1.26 -10.98 9.66
C ASN A 31 2.35 -9.95 9.37
N THR A 32 3.59 -10.23 9.80
CA THR A 32 4.75 -9.38 9.49
C THR A 32 4.94 -9.30 7.97
N PHE A 33 5.06 -8.09 7.45
CA PHE A 33 5.34 -7.83 6.04
C PHE A 33 6.25 -6.61 5.87
N TYR A 34 6.66 -6.36 4.63
CA TYR A 34 7.46 -5.18 4.27
C TYR A 34 6.69 -4.30 3.30
N MET A 35 6.71 -2.99 3.54
CA MET A 35 6.15 -1.97 2.64
C MET A 35 7.26 -1.07 2.15
N ASP A 36 7.21 -0.61 0.90
CA ASP A 36 8.17 0.38 0.43
C ASP A 36 8.00 1.72 1.13
N LYS A 37 9.14 2.37 1.41
CA LYS A 37 9.16 3.68 2.10
C LYS A 37 8.75 4.80 1.15
N ASN A 38 9.04 4.63 -0.13
CA ASN A 38 8.83 5.61 -1.18
C ASN A 38 8.01 4.95 -2.29
N GLU A 39 7.26 5.74 -3.03
CA GLU A 39 6.50 5.28 -4.18
C GLU A 39 7.41 4.82 -5.33
N VAL A 40 6.87 3.95 -6.19
CA VAL A 40 7.55 3.57 -7.44
C VAL A 40 7.62 4.79 -8.34
N THR A 41 8.83 5.19 -8.72
CA THR A 41 9.00 6.33 -9.63
C THR A 41 8.88 5.90 -11.09
N VAL A 42 8.61 6.86 -11.97
CA VAL A 42 8.59 6.63 -13.44
C VAL A 42 9.87 5.97 -13.94
N GLY A 43 11.04 6.35 -13.40
CA GLY A 43 12.32 5.75 -13.78
C GLY A 43 12.43 4.27 -13.41
N TRP A 44 11.93 3.88 -12.23
CA TRP A 44 11.89 2.49 -11.79
C TRP A 44 10.91 1.66 -12.62
N PHE A 45 9.72 2.21 -12.90
CA PHE A 45 8.75 1.52 -13.74
C PHE A 45 9.25 1.33 -15.18
N ARG A 46 9.88 2.35 -15.76
CA ARG A 46 10.51 2.26 -17.09
C ARG A 46 11.55 1.13 -17.15
N ARG A 47 12.42 1.05 -16.14
CA ARG A 47 13.41 -0.03 -16.05
C ARG A 47 12.75 -1.41 -16.00
N PHE A 48 11.69 -1.56 -15.21
CA PHE A 48 10.90 -2.79 -15.16
C PHE A 48 10.35 -3.16 -16.54
N VAL A 49 9.76 -2.20 -17.28
CA VAL A 49 9.24 -2.43 -18.64
C VAL A 49 10.33 -2.90 -19.61
N GLU A 50 11.48 -2.22 -19.60
CA GLU A 50 12.62 -2.55 -20.47
C GLU A 50 13.20 -3.95 -20.17
N GLU A 51 13.32 -4.32 -18.90
CA GLU A 51 13.90 -5.61 -18.48
C GLU A 51 12.93 -6.78 -18.61
N SER A 52 11.65 -6.58 -18.26
CA SER A 52 10.64 -7.65 -18.26
C SER A 52 9.92 -7.82 -19.59
N ARG A 53 10.07 -6.84 -20.51
CA ARG A 53 9.25 -6.72 -21.74
C ARG A 53 7.76 -6.65 -21.45
N TYR A 54 7.39 -6.06 -20.31
CA TYR A 54 6.00 -5.80 -19.98
C TYR A 54 5.39 -4.89 -21.05
N ALA A 55 4.37 -5.38 -21.75
CA ALA A 55 3.64 -4.61 -22.74
C ALA A 55 2.52 -3.83 -22.04
N ASP A 56 2.76 -2.55 -21.79
CA ASP A 56 1.73 -1.64 -21.34
C ASP A 56 0.85 -1.29 -22.55
N ASN A 57 -0.36 -1.85 -22.60
CA ASN A 57 -1.35 -1.50 -23.62
C ASN A 57 -2.03 -0.18 -23.19
N LEU A 58 -1.31 0.93 -23.26
CA LEU A 58 -1.86 2.28 -23.10
C LEU A 58 -2.24 2.88 -24.46
#